data_AF-A0A920U802-F1
#
_entry.id   AF-A0A920U802-F1
#
_cell.length_a   1.000
_cell.length_b   1.000
_cell.length_c   1.000
_cell.angle_alpha   90.00
_cell.angle_beta   90.00
_cell.angle_gamma   90.00
#
_symmetry.space_group_name_H-M   'P 1'
#
loop_
_entity.id
_entity.type
_entity.pdbx_description
1 polymer ?
#
loop_
_entity_poly.entity_id
_entity_poly.type
_entity_poly.pdbx_seq_one_letter_code
_entity_poly.pdbx_strand_id
1 'polypeptide(L)'
;MVGRAWRITWEQMADVVAQENGRPTNETFLPIGPPGPGEAVRVLNGIIDLLIGMDRIDGEAVCTWDRLPPPIGPPGTSYRDVLAAGMAEMGPDAEETERHLLDLDLTRRT
;
A
#
# COMPACT_ATOMS: atom_id res chain seq x y z
N MET A 1 -9.22 2.64 6.78
CA MET A 1 -8.15 3.09 5.86
C MET A 1 -8.82 3.60 4.59
N VAL A 2 -8.41 4.76 4.09
CA VAL A 2 -8.82 5.28 2.77
C VAL A 2 -7.63 5.12 1.83
N GLY A 3 -7.87 4.67 0.61
CA GLY A 3 -6.84 4.45 -0.39
C GLY A 3 -7.39 4.47 -1.81
N ARG A 4 -6.50 4.62 -2.79
CA ARG A 4 -6.82 4.59 -4.21
C ARG A 4 -6.52 3.21 -4.77
N ALA A 5 -7.48 2.61 -5.47
CA ALA A 5 -7.24 1.41 -6.24
C ALA A 5 -6.77 1.79 -7.66
N TRP A 6 -5.69 1.15 -8.13
CA TRP A 6 -5.17 1.32 -9.47
C TRP A 6 -5.38 0.04 -10.28
N ARG A 7 -5.92 0.16 -11.50
CA ARG A 7 -6.04 -0.98 -12.42
C ARG A 7 -4.77 -1.11 -13.24
N ILE A 8 -3.96 -2.11 -12.92
CA ILE A 8 -2.69 -2.42 -13.58
C ILE A 8 -2.65 -3.89 -14.01
N THR A 9 -1.74 -4.24 -14.91
CA THR A 9 -1.48 -5.64 -15.26
C THR A 9 -0.71 -6.34 -14.14
N TRP A 10 -0.78 -7.67 -14.12
CA TRP A 10 -0.02 -8.47 -13.15
C TRP A 10 1.50 -8.33 -13.35
N GLU A 11 1.96 -8.10 -14.58
CA GLU A 11 3.37 -7.82 -14.87
C GLU A 11 3.81 -6.46 -14.30
N GLN A 12 2.98 -5.43 -14.44
CA GLN A 12 3.23 -4.11 -13.83
C GLN A 12 3.28 -4.19 -12.30
N MET A 13 2.59 -5.16 -11.69
CA MET A 13 2.67 -5.39 -10.25
C MET A 13 4.10 -5.75 -9.83
N ALA A 14 4.89 -6.45 -10.66
CA ALA A 14 6.27 -6.80 -10.34
C ALA A 14 7.18 -5.56 -10.32
N ASP A 15 6.93 -4.62 -11.24
CA ASP A 15 7.64 -3.34 -11.28
C ASP A 15 7.35 -2.50 -10.03
N VAL A 16 6.10 -2.49 -9.55
CA VAL A 16 5.74 -1.82 -8.29
C VAL A 16 6.52 -2.44 -7.12
N VAL A 17 6.55 -3.76 -7.01
CA VAL A 17 7.33 -4.45 -5.95
C VAL A 17 8.81 -4.06 -6.00
N ALA A 18 9.38 -4.05 -7.20
CA ALA A 18 10.77 -3.72 -7.42
C ALA A 18 11.06 -2.28 -6.96
N GLN A 19 10.22 -1.33 -7.37
CA GLN A 19 10.32 0.09 -7.02
C GLN A 19 10.22 0.31 -5.51
N GLU A 20 9.22 -0.27 -4.84
CA GLU A 20 9.00 -0.12 -3.40
C GLU A 20 10.16 -0.65 -2.55
N ASN A 21 11.01 -1.51 -3.13
CA ASN A 21 12.17 -2.09 -2.48
C ASN A 21 13.51 -1.57 -3.01
N GLY A 22 13.51 -0.65 -3.98
CA GLY A 22 14.72 -0.16 -4.64
C GLY A 22 15.52 -1.26 -5.34
N ARG A 23 14.82 -2.27 -5.90
CA ARG A 23 15.39 -3.47 -6.51
C ARG A 23 15.16 -3.48 -8.03
N PRO A 24 15.99 -4.19 -8.80
CA PRO A 24 15.66 -4.55 -10.18
C PRO A 24 14.42 -5.46 -10.26
N THR A 25 13.58 -5.31 -11.30
CA THR A 25 12.37 -6.14 -11.49
C THR A 25 12.65 -7.64 -11.53
N ASN A 26 13.79 -8.05 -12.10
CA ASN A 26 14.18 -9.47 -12.20
C ASN A 26 14.57 -10.12 -10.85
N GLU A 27 14.67 -9.35 -9.76
CA GLU A 27 14.88 -9.86 -8.40
C GLU A 27 13.56 -10.09 -7.64
N THR A 28 12.41 -9.79 -8.25
CA THR A 28 11.08 -9.95 -7.66
C THR A 28 10.45 -11.30 -8.04
N PHE A 29 9.71 -11.91 -7.11
CA PHE A 29 8.88 -13.08 -7.40
C PHE A 29 7.41 -12.73 -7.13
N LEU A 30 6.58 -12.81 -8.16
CA LEU A 30 5.14 -12.75 -7.97
C LEU A 30 4.51 -14.16 -7.99
N PRO A 31 3.45 -14.39 -7.22
CA PRO A 31 2.63 -15.58 -7.38
C PRO A 31 1.98 -15.61 -8.78
N ILE A 32 1.48 -16.77 -9.18
CA ILE A 32 0.84 -16.97 -10.50
C ILE A 32 -0.36 -16.01 -10.72
N GLY A 33 -0.99 -15.56 -9.63
CA GLY A 33 -1.98 -14.51 -9.65
C GLY A 33 -2.17 -13.87 -8.27
N PRO A 34 -3.09 -12.89 -8.16
CA PRO A 34 -3.43 -12.21 -6.91
C PRO A 34 -3.78 -13.19 -5.78
N PRO A 35 -3.25 -12.99 -4.55
CA PRO A 35 -3.71 -13.73 -3.37
C PRO A 35 -5.21 -13.53 -3.12
N GLY A 36 -5.84 -14.51 -2.49
CA GLY A 36 -7.23 -14.38 -2.04
C GLY A 36 -7.39 -13.35 -0.93
N PRO A 37 -8.62 -12.87 -0.65
CA PRO A 37 -8.87 -11.91 0.43
C PRO A 37 -8.34 -12.43 1.78
N GLY A 38 -7.49 -11.64 2.44
CA GLY A 38 -6.84 -11.98 3.71
C GLY A 38 -5.62 -12.90 3.59
N GLU A 39 -5.32 -13.43 2.39
CA GLU A 39 -4.07 -14.17 2.15
C GLU A 39 -2.90 -13.21 1.99
N ALA A 40 -1.76 -13.56 2.56
CA ALA A 40 -0.54 -12.78 2.48
C ALA A 40 0.62 -13.63 1.96
N VAL A 41 1.32 -13.13 0.94
CA VAL A 41 2.43 -13.81 0.27
C VAL A 41 3.65 -12.91 0.29
N ARG A 42 4.80 -13.44 0.75
CA ARG A 42 6.08 -12.73 0.68
C ARG A 42 6.64 -12.83 -0.74
N VAL A 43 6.83 -11.69 -1.40
CA VAL A 43 7.20 -11.60 -2.83
C VAL A 43 8.70 -11.39 -3.08
N LEU A 44 9.44 -10.96 -2.05
CA LEU A 44 10.90 -10.89 -2.05
C LEU A 44 11.42 -10.83 -0.61
N ASN A 45 12.74 -10.74 -0.43
CA ASN A 45 13.32 -10.39 0.87
C ASN A 45 13.70 -8.90 0.87
N GLY A 46 12.84 -8.06 1.45
CA GLY A 46 12.95 -6.60 1.35
C GLY A 46 12.14 -5.87 2.42
N ILE A 47 11.89 -4.59 2.19
CA ILE A 47 11.23 -3.71 3.14
C ILE A 47 9.71 -3.83 2.99
N ILE A 48 9.17 -3.56 1.81
CA ILE A 48 7.73 -3.68 1.51
C ILE A 48 7.57 -4.98 0.73
N ASP A 49 7.60 -6.09 1.43
CA ASP A 49 7.81 -7.42 0.85
C ASP A 49 6.59 -8.34 0.96
N LEU A 50 5.49 -7.87 1.56
CA LEU A 50 4.28 -8.64 1.78
C LEU A 50 3.15 -8.17 0.88
N LEU A 51 2.72 -9.04 -0.05
CA LEU A 51 1.53 -8.85 -0.87
C LEU A 51 0.31 -9.39 -0.13
N ILE A 52 -0.70 -8.57 0.09
CA ILE A 52 -1.92 -8.95 0.82
C ILE A 52 -3.11 -8.84 -0.13
N GLY A 53 -3.89 -9.92 -0.24
CA GLY A 53 -5.16 -9.91 -0.95
C GLY A 53 -6.24 -9.16 -0.17
N MET A 54 -6.97 -8.30 -0.86
CA MET A 54 -8.05 -7.47 -0.33
C MET A 54 -9.41 -7.97 -0.83
N ASP A 55 -10.49 -7.47 -0.24
CA ASP A 55 -11.83 -7.64 -0.80
C ASP A 55 -11.90 -7.12 -2.24
N ARG A 56 -12.70 -7.81 -3.06
CA ARG A 56 -12.85 -7.45 -4.47
C ARG A 56 -13.54 -6.10 -4.61
N ILE A 57 -13.07 -5.29 -5.55
CA ILE A 57 -13.72 -4.04 -5.97
C ILE A 57 -14.23 -4.26 -7.39
N ASP A 58 -15.51 -4.00 -7.64
CA ASP A 58 -16.17 -4.21 -8.93
C ASP A 58 -15.99 -5.62 -9.52
N GLY A 59 -15.89 -6.62 -8.65
CA GLY A 59 -15.66 -8.01 -9.02
C GLY A 59 -14.21 -8.36 -9.36
N GLU A 60 -13.30 -7.40 -9.36
CA GLU A 60 -11.87 -7.59 -9.67
C GLU A 60 -11.06 -7.89 -8.40
N ALA A 61 -10.00 -8.68 -8.55
CA ALA A 61 -9.06 -8.93 -7.45
C ALA A 61 -8.28 -7.66 -7.10
N VAL A 62 -8.13 -7.38 -5.81
CA VAL A 62 -7.42 -6.21 -5.30
C VAL A 62 -6.33 -6.67 -4.35
N CYS A 63 -5.19 -6.01 -4.38
CA CYS A 63 -4.10 -6.28 -3.45
C CYS A 63 -3.54 -4.99 -2.87
N THR A 64 -2.96 -5.09 -1.69
CA THR A 64 -2.18 -4.02 -1.06
C THR A 64 -0.84 -4.56 -0.58
N TRP A 65 0.04 -3.66 -0.19
CA TRP A 65 1.40 -3.96 0.23
C TRP A 65 1.61 -3.55 1.68
N ASP A 66 2.38 -4.36 2.39
CA ASP A 66 2.84 -3.99 3.73
C ASP A 66 4.27 -4.47 3.98
N ARG A 67 4.85 -3.95 5.05
CA ARG A 67 6.15 -4.33 5.59
C ARG A 67 6.00 -5.00 6.94
N LEU A 68 6.76 -6.08 7.16
CA LEU A 68 6.85 -6.72 8.46
C LEU A 68 8.27 -6.63 9.02
N PRO A 69 8.49 -6.03 10.21
CA PRO A 69 7.49 -5.41 11.09
C PRO A 69 7.06 -3.99 10.63
N PRO A 70 5.88 -3.51 11.08
CA PRO A 70 5.37 -2.19 10.68
C PRO A 70 6.29 -1.04 11.18
N PRO A 71 6.24 0.15 10.56
CA PRO A 71 7.05 1.31 10.93
C PRO A 71 6.82 1.81 12.36
N ILE A 72 7.91 2.06 13.11
CA ILE A 72 7.82 2.63 14.46
C ILE A 72 7.80 4.16 14.36
N GLY A 73 6.65 4.76 14.70
CA GLY A 73 6.51 6.21 14.85
C GLY A 73 5.69 6.87 13.74
N PRO A 74 5.33 8.14 13.91
CA PRO A 74 4.52 8.87 12.96
C PRO A 74 5.26 9.05 11.63
N PRO A 75 4.53 9.19 10.52
CA PRO A 75 5.13 9.54 9.24
C PRO A 75 5.88 10.87 9.29
N GLY A 76 6.91 11.02 8.46
CA GLY A 76 7.57 12.32 8.28
C GLY A 76 6.63 13.34 7.62
N THR A 77 6.85 14.63 7.89
CA THR A 77 6.00 15.73 7.39
C THR A 77 5.87 15.74 5.88
N SER A 78 6.95 15.52 5.13
CA SER A 78 6.91 15.47 3.66
C SER A 78 6.05 14.32 3.12
N TYR A 79 6.04 13.18 3.81
CA TYR A 79 5.17 12.05 3.46
C TYR A 79 3.72 12.37 3.77
N ARG A 80 3.45 13.07 4.89
CA ARG A 80 2.11 13.55 5.23
C ARG A 80 1.55 14.50 4.16
N ASP A 81 2.36 15.43 3.67
CA ASP A 81 1.94 16.39 2.63
C ASP A 81 1.53 15.69 1.33
N VAL A 82 2.27 14.65 0.93
CA VAL A 82 1.94 13.82 -0.23
C VAL A 82 0.62 13.08 -0.03
N LEU A 83 0.39 12.51 1.16
CA LEU A 83 -0.87 11.84 1.49
C LEU A 83 -2.05 12.81 1.45
N ALA A 84 -1.89 14.01 2.02
CA ALA A 84 -2.94 15.04 2.02
C ALA A 84 -3.32 15.44 0.58
N ALA A 85 -2.33 15.68 -0.28
CA ALA A 85 -2.56 16.01 -1.68
C ALA A 85 -3.27 14.86 -2.43
N GLY A 86 -2.82 13.62 -2.24
CA GLY A 86 -3.44 12.44 -2.85
C GLY A 86 -4.88 12.20 -2.38
N MET A 87 -5.16 12.47 -1.09
CA MET A 87 -6.52 12.42 -0.56
C MET A 87 -7.40 13.50 -1.18
N ALA A 88 -6.95 14.76 -1.25
CA ALA A 88 -7.73 15.85 -1.84
C ALA A 88 -8.17 15.58 -3.30
N GLU A 89 -7.34 14.87 -4.09
CA GLU A 89 -7.71 14.45 -5.44
C GLU A 89 -8.84 13.41 -5.50
N MET A 90 -9.06 12.65 -4.42
CA MET A 90 -10.10 11.61 -4.36
C MET A 90 -11.49 12.14 -3.97
N GLY A 91 -11.60 13.44 -3.67
CA GLY A 91 -12.85 14.10 -3.29
C GLY A 91 -13.32 14.04 -1.81
N PRO A 92 -12.58 13.55 -0.80
CA PRO A 92 -12.93 13.82 0.59
C PRO A 92 -12.79 15.31 0.88
N ASP A 93 -13.59 15.81 1.83
CA ASP A 93 -13.42 17.18 2.31
C ASP A 93 -12.16 17.30 3.20
N ALA A 94 -11.79 18.55 3.52
CA ALA A 94 -10.59 18.83 4.30
C ALA A 94 -10.66 18.26 5.73
N GLU A 95 -11.86 18.15 6.31
CA GLU A 95 -12.07 17.65 7.67
C GLU A 95 -11.89 16.12 7.72
N GLU A 96 -12.43 15.42 6.74
CA GLU A 96 -12.22 13.98 6.55
C GLU A 96 -10.75 13.65 6.27
N THR A 97 -10.09 14.44 5.42
CA THR A 97 -8.66 14.30 5.15
C THR A 97 -7.83 14.44 6.42
N GLU A 98 -8.06 15.51 7.21
CA GLU A 98 -7.31 15.73 8.46
C GLU A 98 -7.57 14.61 9.47
N ARG A 99 -8.80 14.10 9.58
CA ARG A 99 -9.12 12.95 10.45
C ARG A 99 -8.32 11.71 10.06
N HIS A 100 -8.16 11.43 8.76
CA HIS A 100 -7.33 10.31 8.30
C HIS A 100 -5.85 10.51 8.55
N LEU A 101 -5.34 11.74 8.43
CA LEU A 101 -3.94 12.04 8.72
C LEU A 101 -3.63 11.98 10.22
N LEU A 102 -4.55 12.40 11.09
CA LEU A 102 -4.41 12.29 12.54
C LEU A 102 -4.39 10.84 13.02
N ASP A 103 -5.18 9.95 12.41
CA ASP A 103 -5.14 8.52 12.71
C ASP A 103 -3.74 7.92 12.41
N LEU A 104 -3.11 8.36 11.31
CA LEU A 104 -1.75 7.95 10.94
C LEU A 104 -0.69 8.41 11.95
N ASP A 105 -0.83 9.61 12.53
CA ASP A 105 0.07 10.08 13.59
C ASP A 105 -0.08 9.30 14.89
N LEU A 106 -1.29 8.81 15.16
CA LEU A 106 -1.65 8.06 16.35
C LEU A 106 -1.31 6.57 16.23
N THR A 107 -0.97 6.09 15.03
CA THR A 107 -0.58 4.69 14.76
C THR A 107 0.84 4.36 15.29
N ARG A 108 1.14 4.76 16.53
CA ARG A 108 1.98 4.05 17.52
C ARG A 108 2.04 4.81 18.86
N ARG A 109 0.97 4.69 19.64
CA ARG A 109 1.01 4.81 21.12
C ARG A 109 0.20 3.67 21.75
N THR A 110 0.63 2.42 21.60
CA THR A 110 0.27 1.30 22.49
C THR A 110 1.21 0.14 22.23
#